data_AF-A0AAD7QQZ0-F1
#
_entry.id   AF-A0AAD7QQZ0-F1
#
_cell.length_a   1.000
_cell.length_b   1.000
_cell.length_c   1.000
_cell.angle_alpha   90.00
_cell.angle_beta   90.00
_cell.angle_gamma   90.00
#
_symmetry.space_group_name_H-M   'P 1'
#
loop_
_entity.id
_entity.type
_entity.pdbx_description
1 polymer ?
#
loop_
_entity_poly.entity_id
_entity_poly.type
_entity_poly.pdbx_seq_one_letter_code
_entity_poly.pdbx_strand_id
1 'polypeptide(L)'
;MPPVAALRTALAAVQKRFPALGSLQGRAALALASTDPLYPTKVAIIPLDTDRTVTKRVLDSLLLLEMPLSYGNLAKNELEWHDTIKARTLGKDSRVQGTGQLSEKVTNFIQMFGVPSPFLLKHNITFLESVRTPESHEDIYEPCHLHLFVSDSIPSLTVRLPETIIPARRVLDLPSIPTDNRNISSSAIVISTETAESLLPADHDWAQKSNLTTLANVLADRDGLFRNLVRTVIKSCEDYVRASKVYVDSSLRTPAEGDDTRDIVAARKNWARTAHTELRDVLVPGLEAFAKQSTWWKLYWVVDDLEDGIGERTVLRNFLPTAERSLVFVLGRLSTAPTVRSTVSLPTPVWQTSAIQDKIENIGTSVADARRQVKDVLLATLHADAQRLVVSTFLLTQLPVALLAAAGWCWFAYSAYSMSGLALLALVLGFKRVQSRWDALVSAFHTDVHDVARAAIDKAEVEIYDAWEVKVADMETRIAGQQEVVDALKRNIE
;
A
#
# COMPACT_ATOMS: atom_id res chain seq x y z
N MET A 1 -24.55 11.38 -26.78
CA MET A 1 -23.19 11.08 -26.26
C MET A 1 -22.99 11.93 -25.03
N PRO A 2 -22.65 11.35 -23.86
CA PRO A 2 -22.20 12.13 -22.72
C PRO A 2 -21.02 13.01 -23.17
N PRO A 3 -20.80 14.18 -22.56
CA PRO A 3 -19.73 15.07 -23.00
C PRO A 3 -18.42 14.29 -22.90
N VAL A 4 -17.78 14.02 -24.05
CA VAL A 4 -16.52 13.26 -24.16
C VAL A 4 -15.46 13.80 -23.18
N ALA A 5 -15.53 15.09 -22.86
CA ALA A 5 -14.74 15.75 -21.83
C ALA A 5 -14.93 15.14 -20.42
N ALA A 6 -16.15 14.86 -19.98
CA ALA A 6 -16.43 14.28 -18.66
C ALA A 6 -15.97 12.82 -18.53
N LEU A 7 -16.06 12.05 -19.62
CA LEU A 7 -15.54 10.68 -19.64
C LEU A 7 -14.00 10.67 -19.62
N ARG A 8 -13.37 11.60 -20.36
CA ARG A 8 -11.91 11.78 -20.33
C ARG A 8 -11.40 12.15 -18.94
N THR A 9 -12.05 13.09 -18.25
CA THR A 9 -11.66 13.47 -16.89
C THR A 9 -11.84 12.31 -15.91
N ALA A 10 -12.93 11.54 -16.03
CA ALA A 10 -13.17 10.37 -15.18
C ALA A 10 -12.12 9.26 -15.43
N LEU A 11 -11.78 8.95 -16.68
CA LEU A 11 -10.73 7.96 -17.01
C LEU A 11 -9.33 8.42 -16.56
N ALA A 12 -9.01 9.70 -16.71
CA ALA A 12 -7.77 10.26 -16.16
C ALA A 12 -7.73 10.20 -14.62
N ALA A 13 -8.88 10.41 -13.97
CA ALA A 13 -9.00 10.27 -12.52
C ALA A 13 -8.78 8.82 -12.05
N VAL A 14 -9.16 7.81 -12.85
CA VAL A 14 -8.82 6.41 -12.55
C VAL A 14 -7.32 6.20 -12.50
N GLN A 15 -6.58 6.70 -13.50
CA GLN A 15 -5.11 6.55 -13.54
C GLN A 15 -4.43 7.20 -12.33
N LYS A 16 -5.00 8.30 -11.80
CA LYS A 16 -4.46 9.02 -10.65
C LYS A 16 -4.85 8.42 -9.30
N ARG A 17 -6.09 7.97 -9.13
CA ARG A 17 -6.64 7.54 -7.82
C ARG A 17 -6.49 6.04 -7.55
N PHE A 18 -6.32 5.22 -8.57
CA PHE A 18 -6.09 3.78 -8.40
C PHE A 18 -4.59 3.45 -8.45
N PRO A 19 -4.12 2.45 -7.67
CA PRO A 19 -2.73 2.02 -7.74
C PRO A 19 -2.38 1.49 -9.14
N ALA A 20 -1.08 1.38 -9.41
CA ALA A 20 -0.54 0.84 -10.66
C ALA A 20 -0.79 -0.68 -10.78
N LEU A 21 -2.05 -1.07 -10.90
CA LEU A 21 -2.43 -2.35 -11.45
C LEU A 21 -2.17 -2.24 -12.96
N GLY A 22 -1.06 -2.81 -13.44
CA GLY A 22 -0.56 -2.58 -14.81
C GLY A 22 -1.64 -2.75 -15.89
N SER A 23 -2.52 -3.75 -15.73
CA SER A 23 -3.63 -3.99 -16.65
C SER A 23 -4.81 -3.04 -16.51
N LEU A 24 -5.07 -2.45 -15.33
CA LEU A 24 -6.09 -1.43 -15.16
C LEU A 24 -5.63 -0.11 -15.79
N GLN A 25 -4.39 0.30 -15.51
CA GLN A 25 -3.84 1.54 -16.07
C GLN A 25 -3.69 1.45 -17.59
N GLY A 26 -3.23 0.31 -18.11
CA GLY A 26 -3.15 0.06 -19.56
C GLY A 26 -4.52 0.13 -20.24
N ARG A 27 -5.56 -0.46 -19.63
CA ARG A 27 -6.94 -0.38 -20.17
C ARG A 27 -7.56 1.00 -20.03
N ALA A 28 -7.32 1.71 -18.93
CA ALA A 28 -7.77 3.09 -18.76
C ALA A 28 -7.09 4.03 -19.76
N ALA A 29 -5.78 3.84 -20.02
CA ALA A 29 -5.03 4.56 -21.03
C ALA A 29 -5.57 4.26 -22.45
N LEU A 30 -5.86 3.00 -22.74
CA LEU A 30 -6.46 2.59 -24.00
C LEU A 30 -7.85 3.20 -24.19
N ALA A 31 -8.69 3.16 -23.16
CA ALA A 31 -10.00 3.79 -23.17
C ALA A 31 -9.87 5.31 -23.39
N LEU A 32 -8.94 5.98 -22.71
CA LEU A 32 -8.69 7.40 -22.91
C LEU A 32 -8.23 7.70 -24.35
N ALA A 33 -7.31 6.91 -24.91
CA ALA A 33 -6.84 7.07 -26.29
C ALA A 33 -7.97 6.85 -27.31
N SER A 34 -8.83 5.86 -27.09
CA SER A 34 -9.98 5.55 -27.97
C SER A 34 -11.06 6.62 -28.01
N THR A 35 -11.03 7.62 -27.11
CA THR A 35 -11.88 8.82 -27.22
C THR A 35 -11.47 9.74 -28.36
N ASP A 36 -10.24 9.61 -28.88
CA ASP A 36 -9.81 10.29 -30.09
C ASP A 36 -10.26 9.50 -31.32
N PRO A 37 -11.07 10.07 -32.23
CA PRO A 37 -11.51 9.37 -33.44
C PRO A 37 -10.35 8.87 -34.31
N LEU A 38 -9.17 9.49 -34.24
CA LEU A 38 -8.00 9.08 -35.04
C LEU A 38 -7.29 7.85 -34.47
N TYR A 39 -7.52 7.51 -33.21
CA TYR A 39 -6.85 6.37 -32.57
C TYR A 39 -7.40 5.03 -33.12
N PRO A 40 -6.52 4.10 -33.56
CA PRO A 40 -6.96 2.86 -34.17
C PRO A 40 -7.53 1.86 -33.14
N THR A 41 -8.55 1.12 -33.56
CA THR A 41 -9.11 0.02 -32.77
C THR A 41 -8.14 -1.16 -32.78
N LYS A 42 -7.45 -1.38 -31.67
CA LYS A 42 -6.56 -2.54 -31.45
C LYS A 42 -7.34 -3.79 -31.08
N VAL A 43 -7.14 -4.88 -31.82
CA VAL A 43 -7.78 -6.20 -31.60
C VAL A 43 -6.71 -7.27 -31.58
N ALA A 44 -6.66 -8.10 -30.54
CA ALA A 44 -5.75 -9.23 -30.46
C ALA A 44 -6.44 -10.49 -30.98
N ILE A 45 -5.76 -11.25 -31.84
CA ILE A 45 -6.18 -12.57 -32.30
C ILE A 45 -5.23 -13.58 -31.67
N ILE A 46 -5.81 -14.51 -30.90
CA ILE A 46 -5.09 -15.37 -29.98
C ILE A 46 -5.52 -16.83 -30.26
N PRO A 47 -4.58 -17.76 -30.45
CA PRO A 47 -4.92 -19.17 -30.55
C PRO A 47 -5.46 -19.69 -29.21
N LEU A 48 -6.50 -20.51 -29.26
CA LEU A 48 -7.04 -21.26 -28.12
C LEU A 48 -6.97 -22.75 -28.47
N ASP A 49 -6.05 -23.48 -27.84
CA ASP A 49 -5.83 -24.93 -28.06
C ASP A 49 -5.73 -25.35 -29.54
N THR A 50 -5.16 -24.48 -30.37
CA THR A 50 -5.11 -24.64 -31.82
C THR A 50 -3.77 -24.33 -32.44
N ASP A 51 -3.54 -24.87 -33.64
CA ASP A 51 -2.38 -24.52 -34.44
C ASP A 51 -2.45 -23.06 -34.90
N ARG A 52 -1.29 -22.41 -34.91
CA ARG A 52 -1.11 -21.00 -35.29
C ARG A 52 -1.53 -20.74 -36.74
N THR A 53 -1.52 -21.79 -37.56
CA THR A 53 -2.03 -21.76 -38.94
C THR A 53 -3.50 -21.36 -39.00
N VAL A 54 -4.32 -21.74 -38.03
CA VAL A 54 -5.74 -21.36 -37.95
C VAL A 54 -5.88 -19.86 -37.68
N THR A 55 -5.16 -19.35 -36.68
CA THR A 55 -5.12 -17.91 -36.36
C THR A 55 -4.68 -17.08 -37.57
N LYS A 56 -3.67 -17.57 -38.30
CA LYS A 56 -3.18 -16.98 -39.54
C LYS A 56 -4.26 -16.95 -40.63
N ARG A 57 -4.95 -18.08 -40.88
CA ARG A 57 -6.05 -18.15 -41.87
C ARG A 57 -7.16 -17.17 -41.56
N VAL A 58 -7.56 -17.06 -40.28
CA VAL A 58 -8.58 -16.10 -39.86
C VAL A 58 -8.13 -14.67 -40.14
N LEU A 59 -6.89 -14.30 -39.75
CA LEU A 59 -6.36 -12.98 -40.03
C LEU A 59 -6.29 -12.69 -41.53
N ASP A 60 -5.76 -13.62 -42.33
CA ASP A 60 -5.63 -13.46 -43.78
C ASP A 60 -7.02 -13.27 -44.44
N SER A 61 -8.03 -14.03 -44.01
CA SER A 61 -9.41 -13.88 -44.50
C SER A 61 -10.04 -12.53 -44.14
N LEU A 62 -9.70 -11.96 -42.98
CA LEU A 62 -10.17 -10.63 -42.55
C LEU A 62 -9.51 -9.50 -43.36
N LEU A 63 -8.25 -9.66 -43.77
CA LEU A 63 -7.54 -8.65 -44.56
C LEU A 63 -8.13 -8.48 -45.97
N LEU A 64 -8.77 -9.51 -46.49
CA LEU A 64 -9.41 -9.55 -47.82
C LEU A 64 -10.86 -9.03 -47.83
N LEU A 65 -11.43 -8.72 -46.67
CA LEU A 65 -12.76 -8.13 -46.60
C LEU A 65 -12.82 -6.79 -47.36
N GLU A 66 -13.96 -6.56 -48.02
CA GLU A 66 -14.25 -5.34 -48.78
C GLU A 66 -13.28 -5.04 -49.94
N MET A 67 -12.49 -6.01 -50.40
CA MET A 67 -11.76 -5.91 -51.67
C MET A 67 -12.74 -5.75 -52.84
N PRO A 68 -12.49 -4.84 -53.80
CA PRO A 68 -13.36 -4.62 -54.95
C PRO A 68 -13.46 -5.88 -55.83
N LEU A 69 -14.59 -5.98 -56.55
CA LEU A 69 -15.25 -7.16 -57.16
C LEU A 69 -14.46 -7.97 -58.20
N SER A 70 -13.14 -8.06 -58.11
CA SER A 70 -12.39 -9.08 -58.82
C SER A 70 -11.03 -9.32 -58.17
N TYR A 71 -11.02 -10.08 -57.07
CA TYR A 71 -9.80 -10.69 -56.55
C TYR A 71 -8.99 -11.40 -57.66
N GLY A 72 -9.69 -11.98 -58.65
CA GLY A 72 -9.09 -12.62 -59.83
C GLY A 72 -8.61 -11.71 -60.97
N ASN A 73 -9.13 -10.47 -61.12
CA ASN A 73 -8.72 -9.54 -62.19
C ASN A 73 -7.92 -8.33 -61.70
N LEU A 74 -7.68 -8.21 -60.39
CA LEU A 74 -6.72 -7.23 -59.86
C LEU A 74 -5.34 -7.54 -60.45
N ALA A 75 -4.59 -6.50 -60.82
CA ALA A 75 -3.25 -6.69 -61.36
C ALA A 75 -2.42 -7.44 -60.31
N LYS A 76 -1.62 -8.45 -60.70
CA LYS A 76 -0.75 -9.20 -59.77
C LYS A 76 0.01 -8.29 -58.80
N ASN A 77 0.44 -7.12 -59.31
CA ASN A 77 1.17 -6.09 -58.58
C ASN A 77 0.37 -5.46 -57.41
N GLU A 78 -0.96 -5.42 -57.49
CA GLU A 78 -1.84 -4.89 -56.43
C GLU A 78 -2.09 -5.88 -55.30
N LEU A 79 -1.73 -7.16 -55.48
CA LEU A 79 -1.88 -8.23 -54.49
C LEU A 79 -0.55 -8.75 -53.93
N GLU A 80 0.59 -8.27 -54.42
CA GLU A 80 1.93 -8.66 -53.93
C GLU A 80 2.05 -8.50 -52.41
N TRP A 81 1.38 -7.50 -51.83
CA TRP A 81 1.34 -7.29 -50.38
C TRP A 81 0.66 -8.43 -49.64
N HIS A 82 -0.44 -8.97 -50.18
CA HIS A 82 -1.20 -10.06 -49.56
C HIS A 82 -0.40 -11.36 -49.62
N ASP A 83 0.21 -11.66 -50.77
CA ASP A 83 1.06 -12.84 -50.92
C ASP A 83 2.29 -12.78 -50.01
N THR A 84 2.87 -11.60 -49.82
CA THR A 84 3.98 -11.37 -48.88
C THR A 84 3.55 -11.62 -47.43
N ILE A 85 2.37 -11.14 -47.03
CA ILE A 85 1.81 -11.39 -45.69
C ILE A 85 1.46 -12.86 -45.51
N LYS A 86 0.88 -13.51 -46.52
CA LYS A 86 0.56 -14.94 -46.48
C LYS A 86 1.82 -15.80 -46.40
N ALA A 87 2.94 -15.35 -46.96
CA ALA A 87 4.24 -16.03 -46.86
C ALA A 87 4.99 -15.79 -45.53
N ARG A 88 4.46 -14.95 -44.62
CA ARG A 88 5.16 -14.58 -43.38
C ARG A 88 5.39 -15.75 -42.42
N THR A 89 6.49 -15.67 -41.66
CA THR A 89 6.87 -16.64 -40.62
C THR A 89 6.17 -16.35 -39.29
N LEU A 90 5.55 -17.36 -38.68
CA LEU A 90 4.79 -17.27 -37.42
C LEU A 90 5.67 -17.31 -36.15
N GLY A 91 6.90 -16.80 -36.23
CA GLY A 91 7.90 -16.91 -35.16
C GLY A 91 7.80 -15.85 -34.06
N LYS A 92 7.13 -14.73 -34.32
CA LYS A 92 7.00 -13.57 -33.42
C LYS A 92 5.59 -12.98 -33.51
N ASP A 93 5.17 -12.31 -32.45
CA ASP A 93 3.89 -11.58 -32.44
C ASP A 93 3.90 -10.54 -33.55
N SER A 94 2.82 -10.49 -34.32
CA SER A 94 2.74 -9.68 -35.54
C SER A 94 1.63 -8.65 -35.41
N ARG A 95 1.98 -7.38 -35.61
CA ARG A 95 1.04 -6.26 -35.60
C ARG A 95 0.73 -5.86 -37.04
N VAL A 96 -0.53 -5.89 -37.42
CA VAL A 96 -0.98 -5.56 -38.78
C VAL A 96 -1.85 -4.32 -38.75
N GLN A 97 -1.47 -3.27 -39.48
CA GLN A 97 -2.16 -1.98 -39.54
C GLN A 97 -2.45 -1.59 -40.99
N GLY A 98 -3.59 -0.94 -41.24
CA GLY A 98 -3.93 -0.38 -42.54
C GLY A 98 -3.02 0.79 -42.92
N THR A 99 -2.24 0.66 -44.00
CA THR A 99 -1.42 1.74 -44.58
C THR A 99 -1.51 1.70 -46.11
N GLY A 100 -1.35 2.84 -46.79
CA GLY A 100 -1.46 2.89 -48.25
C GLY A 100 -0.39 2.08 -49.03
N GLN A 101 0.66 1.63 -48.36
CA GLN A 101 1.73 0.82 -48.93
C GLN A 101 2.17 -0.28 -47.95
N LEU A 102 2.80 -1.34 -48.48
CA LEU A 102 3.42 -2.38 -47.68
C LEU A 102 4.65 -1.81 -46.95
N SER A 103 4.69 -1.94 -45.62
CA SER A 103 5.85 -1.58 -44.80
C SER A 103 6.09 -2.66 -43.75
N GLU A 104 7.35 -3.05 -43.58
CA GLU A 104 7.76 -3.98 -42.53
C GLU A 104 8.75 -3.31 -41.58
N LYS A 105 8.47 -3.37 -40.27
CA LYS A 105 9.38 -2.86 -39.23
C LYS A 105 9.41 -3.84 -38.07
N VAL A 106 10.59 -4.13 -37.55
CA VAL A 106 10.74 -4.99 -36.36
C VAL A 106 11.08 -4.11 -35.16
N THR A 107 10.24 -4.14 -34.13
CA THR A 107 10.45 -3.37 -32.89
C THR A 107 10.19 -4.25 -31.68
N ASN A 108 11.17 -4.37 -30.79
CA ASN A 108 11.01 -5.02 -29.48
C ASN A 108 10.22 -6.34 -29.52
N PHE A 109 10.67 -7.28 -30.35
CA PHE A 109 10.07 -8.62 -30.52
C PHE A 109 8.71 -8.68 -31.21
N ILE A 110 8.11 -7.55 -31.58
CA ILE A 110 6.89 -7.47 -32.38
C ILE A 110 7.24 -7.09 -33.82
N GLN A 111 6.72 -7.84 -34.78
CA GLN A 111 6.86 -7.56 -36.21
C GLN A 111 5.69 -6.70 -36.67
N MET A 112 5.95 -5.49 -37.15
CA MET A 112 4.92 -4.56 -37.60
C MET A 112 4.80 -4.59 -39.13
N PHE A 113 3.58 -4.85 -39.60
CA PHE A 113 3.18 -4.82 -41.00
C PHE A 113 2.18 -3.68 -41.24
N GLY A 114 2.53 -2.77 -42.14
CA GLY A 114 1.60 -1.83 -42.75
C GLY A 114 1.09 -2.41 -44.06
N VAL A 115 -0.24 -2.48 -44.26
CA VAL A 115 -0.85 -3.23 -45.37
C VAL A 115 -2.00 -2.44 -46.01
N PRO A 116 -2.15 -2.44 -47.36
CA PRO A 116 -3.19 -1.69 -48.05
C PRO A 116 -4.54 -2.43 -48.09
N SER A 117 -5.01 -2.92 -46.94
CA SER A 117 -6.32 -3.56 -46.80
C SER A 117 -7.43 -2.49 -46.68
N PRO A 118 -8.46 -2.48 -47.55
CA PRO A 118 -9.58 -1.53 -47.47
C PRO A 118 -10.37 -1.66 -46.18
N PHE A 119 -10.56 -2.88 -45.68
CA PHE A 119 -11.22 -3.11 -44.40
C PHE A 119 -10.49 -2.42 -43.25
N LEU A 120 -9.16 -2.57 -43.17
CA LEU A 120 -8.36 -1.91 -42.14
C LEU A 120 -8.36 -0.39 -42.27
N LEU A 121 -8.26 0.12 -43.50
CA LEU A 121 -8.24 1.56 -43.78
C LEU A 121 -9.58 2.22 -43.49
N LYS A 122 -10.70 1.58 -43.86
CA LYS A 122 -12.05 2.10 -43.66
C LYS A 122 -12.45 2.12 -42.19
N HIS A 123 -12.13 1.06 -41.44
CA HIS A 123 -12.54 0.91 -40.04
C HIS A 123 -11.45 1.34 -39.04
N ASN A 124 -10.26 1.75 -39.50
CA ASN A 124 -9.10 2.14 -38.69
C ASN A 124 -8.75 1.08 -37.62
N ILE A 125 -8.62 -0.17 -38.03
CA ILE A 125 -8.35 -1.31 -37.14
C ILE A 125 -6.87 -1.68 -37.19
N THR A 126 -6.33 -2.13 -36.05
CA THR A 126 -5.01 -2.73 -35.96
C THR A 126 -5.12 -4.10 -35.30
N PHE A 127 -4.65 -5.14 -35.99
CA PHE A 127 -4.62 -6.49 -35.44
C PHE A 127 -3.29 -6.78 -34.77
N LEU A 128 -3.35 -7.50 -33.66
CA LEU A 128 -2.21 -8.11 -32.99
C LEU A 128 -2.39 -9.62 -33.04
N GLU A 129 -1.63 -10.28 -33.90
CA GLU A 129 -1.53 -11.73 -33.96
C GLU A 129 -0.58 -12.20 -32.85
N SER A 130 -1.13 -12.82 -31.81
CA SER A 130 -0.36 -13.41 -30.72
C SER A 130 0.06 -14.83 -31.11
N VAL A 131 1.34 -15.14 -30.94
CA VAL A 131 1.90 -16.47 -31.16
C VAL A 131 1.67 -17.38 -29.95
N ARG A 132 1.36 -16.79 -28.79
CA ARG A 132 1.22 -17.48 -27.50
C ARG A 132 -0.26 -17.54 -27.09
N THR A 133 -0.65 -18.68 -26.54
CA THR A 133 -1.82 -18.80 -25.64
C THR A 133 -1.46 -18.08 -24.34
N PRO A 134 -2.13 -16.97 -23.99
CA PRO A 134 -1.85 -16.27 -22.74
C PRO A 134 -2.33 -17.13 -21.56
N GLU A 135 -1.41 -17.45 -20.65
CA GLU A 135 -1.75 -17.98 -19.32
C GLU A 135 -2.17 -16.83 -18.40
N SER A 136 -1.64 -15.63 -18.67
CA SER A 136 -1.95 -14.39 -17.96
C SER A 136 -2.14 -13.21 -18.93
N HIS A 137 -2.77 -12.13 -18.44
CA HIS A 137 -2.91 -10.89 -19.21
C HIS A 137 -1.60 -10.09 -19.36
N GLU A 138 -0.58 -10.40 -18.54
CA GLU A 138 0.75 -9.80 -18.62
C GLU A 138 1.54 -10.35 -19.81
N ASP A 139 1.13 -11.50 -20.35
CA ASP A 139 1.78 -12.17 -21.48
C ASP A 139 1.56 -11.40 -22.80
N ILE A 140 0.61 -10.47 -22.83
CA ILE A 140 0.32 -9.62 -23.99
C ILE A 140 0.93 -8.24 -23.76
N TYR A 141 1.96 -7.93 -24.54
CA TYR A 141 2.75 -6.70 -24.43
C TYR A 141 1.96 -5.39 -24.64
N GLU A 142 0.82 -5.44 -25.35
CA GLU A 142 0.00 -4.25 -25.63
C GLU A 142 -1.47 -4.41 -25.19
N PRO A 143 -2.04 -3.41 -24.48
CA PRO A 143 -3.47 -3.42 -24.16
C PRO A 143 -4.32 -3.30 -25.43
N CYS A 144 -5.28 -4.21 -25.58
CA CYS A 144 -6.20 -4.30 -26.73
C CYS A 144 -7.65 -4.03 -26.31
N HIS A 145 -8.50 -3.63 -27.26
CA HIS A 145 -9.92 -3.35 -27.02
C HIS A 145 -10.75 -4.65 -26.96
N LEU A 146 -10.29 -5.68 -27.68
CA LEU A 146 -10.94 -6.97 -27.79
C LEU A 146 -9.90 -8.08 -27.96
N HIS A 147 -10.09 -9.19 -27.25
CA HIS A 147 -9.37 -10.44 -27.48
C HIS A 147 -10.27 -11.42 -28.23
N LEU A 148 -9.82 -11.87 -29.40
CA LEU A 148 -10.45 -12.91 -30.19
C LEU A 148 -9.71 -14.22 -29.95
N PHE A 149 -10.36 -15.14 -29.23
CA PHE A 149 -9.84 -16.48 -29.03
C PHE A 149 -10.34 -17.40 -30.15
N VAL A 150 -9.42 -17.83 -31.01
CA VAL A 150 -9.70 -18.64 -32.19
C VAL A 150 -9.48 -20.11 -31.87
N SER A 151 -10.41 -20.98 -32.27
CA SER A 151 -10.26 -22.43 -32.20
C SER A 151 -10.84 -23.10 -33.45
N ASP A 152 -10.42 -24.32 -33.75
CA ASP A 152 -10.88 -25.17 -34.87
C ASP A 152 -11.74 -26.35 -34.41
N SER A 153 -11.86 -26.55 -33.09
CA SER A 153 -12.45 -27.76 -32.51
C SER A 153 -13.68 -27.45 -31.66
N ILE A 154 -14.78 -28.16 -31.92
CA ILE A 154 -16.04 -28.05 -31.14
C ILE A 154 -15.80 -28.31 -29.63
N PRO A 155 -14.94 -29.26 -29.20
CA PRO A 155 -14.61 -29.45 -27.79
C PRO A 155 -14.05 -28.20 -27.10
N SER A 156 -13.40 -27.28 -27.82
CA SER A 156 -12.89 -26.04 -27.22
C SER A 156 -14.00 -25.10 -26.72
N LEU A 157 -15.28 -25.37 -27.07
CA LEU A 157 -16.43 -24.63 -26.54
C LEU A 157 -16.64 -24.88 -25.04
N THR A 158 -16.24 -26.04 -24.53
CA THR A 158 -16.38 -26.38 -23.09
C THR A 158 -15.18 -25.92 -22.26
N VAL A 159 -14.04 -25.66 -22.91
CA VAL A 159 -12.84 -25.09 -22.28
C VAL A 159 -13.19 -23.71 -21.73
N ARG A 160 -12.77 -23.40 -20.50
CA ARG A 160 -12.94 -22.03 -19.96
C ARG A 160 -11.98 -21.10 -20.69
N LEU A 161 -12.48 -19.94 -21.14
CA LEU A 161 -11.58 -18.88 -21.58
C LEU A 161 -10.65 -18.53 -20.41
N PRO A 162 -9.37 -18.16 -20.68
CA PRO A 162 -8.51 -17.59 -19.66
C PRO A 162 -9.24 -16.46 -18.94
N GLU A 163 -9.01 -16.26 -17.65
CA GLU A 163 -9.62 -15.16 -16.89
C GLU A 163 -9.08 -13.81 -17.39
N THR A 164 -9.59 -13.36 -18.54
CA THR A 164 -9.22 -12.10 -19.14
C THR A 164 -10.12 -11.01 -18.61
N ILE A 165 -9.50 -10.01 -18.00
CA ILE A 165 -10.19 -8.79 -17.55
C ILE A 165 -10.53 -7.87 -18.75
N ILE A 166 -10.03 -8.19 -19.95
CA ILE A 166 -10.31 -7.52 -21.23
C ILE A 166 -11.55 -8.16 -21.87
N PRO A 167 -12.39 -7.40 -22.61
CA PRO A 167 -13.48 -7.99 -23.38
C PRO A 167 -12.94 -9.08 -24.31
N ALA A 168 -13.51 -10.29 -24.19
CA ALA A 168 -13.11 -11.43 -25.00
C ALA A 168 -14.31 -11.98 -25.79
N ARG A 169 -14.04 -12.44 -27.01
CA ARG A 169 -14.99 -13.16 -27.85
C ARG A 169 -14.33 -14.44 -28.34
N ARG A 170 -15.11 -15.52 -28.37
CA ARG A 170 -14.68 -16.78 -28.94
C ARG A 170 -15.07 -16.84 -30.41
N VAL A 171 -14.13 -17.25 -31.24
CA VAL A 171 -14.29 -17.47 -32.67
C VAL A 171 -13.98 -18.95 -32.95
N LEU A 172 -14.91 -19.67 -33.56
CA LEU A 172 -14.75 -21.07 -33.92
C LEU A 172 -14.67 -21.17 -35.45
N ASP A 173 -13.53 -21.59 -35.98
CA ASP A 173 -13.28 -21.81 -37.40
C ASP A 173 -13.57 -23.28 -37.75
N LEU A 174 -14.67 -23.53 -38.47
CA LEU A 174 -15.07 -24.87 -38.91
C LEU A 174 -14.91 -25.02 -40.43
N PRO A 175 -14.58 -26.23 -40.93
CA PRO A 175 -14.44 -26.48 -42.36
C PRO A 175 -15.74 -26.21 -43.15
N SER A 176 -16.90 -26.37 -42.50
CA SER A 176 -18.21 -26.03 -43.05
C SER A 176 -19.12 -25.48 -41.96
N ILE A 177 -19.96 -24.50 -42.29
CA ILE A 177 -20.94 -23.95 -41.34
C ILE A 177 -22.06 -24.98 -41.13
N PRO A 178 -22.28 -25.49 -39.90
CA PRO A 178 -23.36 -26.42 -39.63
C PRO A 178 -24.72 -25.73 -39.84
N THR A 179 -25.62 -26.37 -40.59
CA THR A 179 -26.96 -25.87 -40.87
C THR A 179 -27.86 -25.79 -39.63
N ASP A 180 -27.51 -26.53 -38.56
CA ASP A 180 -28.17 -26.49 -37.25
C ASP A 180 -27.50 -25.48 -36.31
N ASN A 181 -27.73 -24.19 -36.56
CA ASN A 181 -27.29 -23.07 -35.72
C ASN A 181 -27.89 -23.04 -34.30
N ARG A 182 -28.71 -24.03 -33.91
CA ARG A 182 -29.59 -23.93 -32.72
C ARG A 182 -28.91 -24.23 -31.38
N ASN A 183 -27.73 -24.88 -31.36
CA ASN A 183 -27.11 -25.34 -30.12
C ASN A 183 -25.64 -24.92 -29.91
N ILE A 184 -25.02 -24.21 -30.86
CA ILE A 184 -23.69 -23.62 -30.62
C ILE A 184 -23.94 -22.32 -29.86
N SER A 185 -23.67 -22.37 -28.54
CA SER A 185 -24.06 -21.37 -27.55
C SER A 185 -23.99 -19.92 -28.04
N SER A 186 -24.89 -19.07 -27.52
CA SER A 186 -24.97 -17.61 -27.68
C SER A 186 -23.68 -16.81 -27.38
N SER A 187 -22.57 -17.48 -27.08
CA SER A 187 -21.30 -16.91 -26.66
C SER A 187 -20.19 -16.93 -27.72
N ALA A 188 -20.28 -17.75 -28.78
CA ALA A 188 -19.22 -17.93 -29.78
C ALA A 188 -19.66 -17.56 -31.20
N ILE A 189 -18.76 -16.95 -31.98
CA ILE A 189 -18.96 -16.61 -33.39
C ILE A 189 -18.38 -17.76 -34.23
N VAL A 190 -19.20 -18.44 -35.00
CA VAL A 190 -18.76 -19.53 -35.89
C VAL A 190 -18.43 -18.94 -37.26
N ILE A 191 -17.24 -19.20 -37.75
CA ILE A 191 -16.76 -18.80 -39.08
C ILE A 191 -16.24 -20.03 -39.83
N SER A 192 -16.04 -19.90 -41.13
CA SER A 192 -15.41 -20.93 -41.93
C SER A 192 -14.41 -20.31 -42.91
N THR A 193 -13.12 -20.44 -42.60
CA THR A 193 -12.04 -19.92 -43.46
C THR A 193 -11.83 -20.78 -44.72
N GLU A 194 -12.11 -22.08 -44.66
CA GLU A 194 -11.99 -22.99 -45.81
C GLU A 194 -13.06 -22.73 -46.88
N THR A 195 -14.28 -22.40 -46.47
CA THR A 195 -15.31 -21.93 -47.40
C THR A 195 -14.95 -20.55 -47.96
N ALA A 196 -14.31 -19.69 -47.18
CA ALA A 196 -13.80 -18.42 -47.69
C ALA A 196 -12.73 -18.65 -48.77
N GLU A 197 -11.69 -19.45 -48.52
CA GLU A 197 -10.61 -19.72 -49.48
C GLU A 197 -11.09 -20.35 -50.78
N SER A 198 -12.07 -21.27 -50.71
CA SER A 198 -12.63 -21.90 -51.91
C SER A 198 -13.50 -20.96 -52.76
N LEU A 199 -14.15 -19.97 -52.14
CA LEU A 199 -15.06 -19.04 -52.81
C LEU A 199 -14.40 -17.72 -53.25
N LEU A 200 -13.26 -17.36 -52.64
CA LEU A 200 -12.49 -16.13 -52.86
C LEU A 200 -12.14 -15.79 -54.33
N PRO A 201 -11.99 -16.75 -55.27
CA PRO A 201 -11.79 -16.42 -56.68
C PRO A 201 -13.07 -16.16 -57.50
N ALA A 202 -14.24 -16.65 -57.05
CA ALA A 202 -15.38 -16.90 -57.94
C ALA A 202 -16.72 -16.29 -57.47
N ASP A 203 -16.89 -16.02 -56.17
CA ASP A 203 -18.17 -15.64 -55.58
C ASP A 203 -18.05 -14.32 -54.82
N HIS A 204 -18.98 -13.40 -55.05
CA HIS A 204 -19.01 -12.09 -54.38
C HIS A 204 -19.61 -12.17 -52.97
N ASP A 205 -20.41 -13.20 -52.69
CA ASP A 205 -21.08 -13.41 -51.41
C ASP A 205 -20.30 -14.35 -50.48
N TRP A 206 -19.02 -14.63 -50.80
CA TRP A 206 -18.14 -15.51 -50.02
C TRP A 206 -18.08 -15.11 -48.54
N ALA A 207 -18.05 -13.81 -48.24
CA ALA A 207 -17.99 -13.28 -46.89
C ALA A 207 -19.29 -13.52 -46.09
N GLN A 208 -20.43 -13.55 -46.78
CA GLN A 208 -21.73 -13.88 -46.16
C GLN A 208 -21.85 -15.39 -45.93
N LYS A 209 -21.43 -16.20 -46.91
CA LYS A 209 -21.47 -17.67 -46.84
C LYS A 209 -20.49 -18.26 -45.83
N SER A 210 -19.41 -17.56 -45.54
CA SER A 210 -18.42 -17.92 -44.50
C SER A 210 -18.72 -17.32 -43.12
N ASN A 211 -19.80 -16.54 -43.00
CA ASN A 211 -20.21 -15.81 -41.79
C ASN A 211 -19.18 -14.78 -41.27
N LEU A 212 -18.15 -14.47 -42.04
CA LEU A 212 -17.14 -13.46 -41.71
C LEU A 212 -17.73 -12.04 -41.61
N THR A 213 -18.86 -11.78 -42.26
CA THR A 213 -19.60 -10.51 -42.12
C THR A 213 -20.08 -10.26 -40.69
N THR A 214 -20.44 -11.30 -39.92
CA THR A 214 -20.84 -11.10 -38.52
C THR A 214 -19.66 -10.68 -37.64
N LEU A 215 -18.50 -11.30 -37.85
CA LEU A 215 -17.26 -10.91 -37.19
C LEU A 215 -16.85 -9.48 -37.60
N ALA A 216 -16.94 -9.16 -38.89
CA ALA A 216 -16.66 -7.82 -39.41
C ALA A 216 -17.58 -6.75 -38.79
N ASN A 217 -18.88 -7.04 -38.65
CA ASN A 217 -19.83 -6.12 -38.01
C ASN A 217 -19.51 -5.88 -36.53
N VAL A 218 -19.07 -6.91 -35.80
CA VAL A 218 -18.64 -6.77 -34.40
C VAL A 218 -17.37 -5.92 -34.29
N LEU A 219 -16.45 -6.07 -35.24
CA LEU A 219 -15.20 -5.30 -35.29
C LEU A 219 -15.42 -3.85 -35.75
N ALA A 220 -16.40 -3.62 -36.61
CA ALA A 220 -16.80 -2.31 -37.09
C ALA A 220 -17.58 -1.48 -36.04
N ASP A 221 -18.24 -2.13 -35.06
CA ASP A 221 -18.92 -1.44 -33.94
C ASP A 221 -17.92 -0.93 -32.90
N ARG A 222 -17.18 0.13 -33.27
CA ARG A 222 -16.21 0.80 -32.41
C ARG A 222 -16.83 1.26 -31.08
N ASP A 223 -18.02 1.84 -31.13
CA ASP A 223 -18.69 2.37 -29.94
C ASP A 223 -19.10 1.25 -28.98
N GLY A 224 -19.53 0.10 -29.51
CA GLY A 224 -19.79 -1.11 -28.72
C GLY A 224 -18.54 -1.65 -28.05
N LEU A 225 -17.43 -1.75 -28.78
CA LEU A 225 -16.14 -2.19 -28.24
C LEU A 225 -15.64 -1.25 -27.15
N PHE A 226 -15.74 0.06 -27.37
CA PHE A 226 -15.38 1.06 -26.38
C PHE A 226 -16.22 0.93 -25.10
N ARG A 227 -17.55 0.87 -25.21
CA ARG A 227 -18.43 0.68 -24.04
C ARG A 227 -18.11 -0.59 -23.27
N ASN A 228 -17.82 -1.69 -23.97
CA ASN A 228 -17.44 -2.94 -23.33
C ASN A 228 -16.11 -2.82 -22.59
N LEU A 229 -15.11 -2.17 -23.17
CA LEU A 229 -13.83 -1.88 -22.51
C LEU A 229 -14.06 -1.08 -21.22
N VAL A 230 -14.81 0.02 -21.28
CA VAL A 230 -15.05 0.85 -20.09
C VAL A 230 -15.85 0.09 -19.02
N ARG A 231 -16.82 -0.76 -19.39
CA ARG A 231 -17.51 -1.65 -18.43
C ARG A 231 -16.55 -2.59 -17.71
N THR A 232 -15.56 -3.15 -18.42
CA THR A 232 -14.54 -3.99 -17.76
C THR A 232 -13.63 -3.20 -16.83
N VAL A 233 -13.31 -1.94 -17.17
CA VAL A 233 -12.58 -1.03 -16.28
C VAL A 233 -13.40 -0.73 -15.02
N ILE A 234 -14.69 -0.41 -15.17
CA ILE A 234 -15.59 -0.20 -14.04
C ILE A 234 -15.64 -1.42 -13.14
N LYS A 235 -15.88 -2.61 -13.71
CA LYS A 235 -15.96 -3.85 -12.92
C LYS A 235 -14.69 -4.08 -12.11
N SER A 236 -13.51 -3.88 -12.71
CA SER A 236 -12.24 -3.99 -11.99
C SER A 236 -12.08 -2.95 -10.90
N CYS A 237 -12.49 -1.70 -11.15
CA CYS A 237 -12.48 -0.66 -10.12
C CYS A 237 -13.46 -0.97 -8.98
N GLU A 238 -14.65 -1.51 -9.27
CA GLU A 238 -15.63 -1.93 -8.29
C GLU A 238 -15.13 -3.10 -7.44
N ASP A 239 -14.53 -4.12 -8.08
CA ASP A 239 -13.95 -5.26 -7.38
C ASP A 239 -12.80 -4.80 -6.48
N TYR A 240 -11.99 -3.85 -6.94
CA TYR A 240 -10.95 -3.22 -6.14
C TYR A 240 -11.53 -2.45 -4.94
N VAL A 241 -12.51 -1.57 -5.16
CA VAL A 241 -13.12 -0.78 -4.08
C VAL A 241 -13.84 -1.69 -3.09
N ARG A 242 -14.51 -2.75 -3.56
CA ARG A 242 -15.14 -3.76 -2.69
C ARG A 242 -14.10 -4.47 -1.84
N ALA A 243 -13.00 -4.94 -2.42
CA ALA A 243 -11.91 -5.56 -1.67
C ALA A 243 -11.29 -4.59 -0.66
N SER A 244 -11.15 -3.31 -1.04
CA SER A 244 -10.62 -2.25 -0.18
C SER A 244 -11.52 -1.99 1.04
N LYS A 245 -12.84 -1.89 0.81
CA LYS A 245 -13.85 -1.72 1.86
C LYS A 245 -13.87 -2.91 2.82
N VAL A 246 -13.90 -4.12 2.26
CA VAL A 246 -13.84 -5.35 3.06
C VAL A 246 -12.58 -5.37 3.92
N TYR A 247 -11.41 -5.02 3.37
CA TYR A 247 -10.19 -4.92 4.15
C TYR A 247 -10.27 -3.90 5.29
N VAL A 248 -10.82 -2.70 5.06
CA VAL A 248 -10.99 -1.70 6.13
C VAL A 248 -11.93 -2.23 7.23
N ASP A 249 -13.06 -2.82 6.85
CA ASP A 249 -14.06 -3.32 7.81
C ASP A 249 -13.59 -4.58 8.55
N SER A 250 -13.03 -5.57 7.85
CA SER A 250 -12.57 -6.82 8.47
C SER A 250 -11.21 -6.63 9.12
N SER A 251 -10.19 -6.16 8.40
CA SER A 251 -8.81 -6.14 8.90
C SER A 251 -8.57 -5.03 9.93
N LEU A 252 -9.13 -3.83 9.74
CA LEU A 252 -8.86 -2.71 10.66
C LEU A 252 -9.80 -2.66 11.87
N ARG A 253 -11.07 -3.08 11.73
CA ARG A 253 -12.05 -3.05 12.83
C ARG A 253 -12.24 -4.40 13.53
N THR A 254 -12.16 -5.51 12.82
CA THR A 254 -12.40 -6.87 13.36
C THR A 254 -11.35 -7.89 12.88
N PRO A 255 -10.07 -7.70 13.24
CA PRO A 255 -8.96 -8.45 12.64
C PRO A 255 -9.15 -9.97 12.75
N ALA A 256 -9.18 -10.64 11.60
CA ALA A 256 -9.26 -12.09 11.51
C ALA A 256 -7.94 -12.76 11.95
N GLU A 257 -7.97 -14.07 12.20
CA GLU A 257 -6.80 -14.85 12.60
C GLU A 257 -5.77 -14.95 11.47
N GLY A 258 -4.58 -14.36 11.66
CA GLY A 258 -3.45 -14.39 10.72
C GLY A 258 -3.22 -13.14 9.86
N ASP A 259 -3.88 -12.01 10.14
CA ASP A 259 -3.75 -10.76 9.39
C ASP A 259 -2.65 -9.83 9.97
N ASP A 260 -1.82 -9.20 9.14
CA ASP A 260 -0.79 -8.20 9.54
C ASP A 260 -1.38 -7.04 10.37
N THR A 261 -2.66 -6.74 10.18
CA THR A 261 -3.40 -5.73 10.97
C THR A 261 -3.75 -6.23 12.37
N ARG A 262 -4.04 -7.53 12.53
CA ARG A 262 -4.13 -8.19 13.84
C ARG A 262 -2.81 -8.05 14.57
N ASP A 263 -1.70 -8.19 13.86
CA ASP A 263 -0.37 -8.05 14.43
C ASP A 263 -0.12 -6.64 14.96
N ILE A 264 -0.68 -5.58 14.35
CA ILE A 264 -0.55 -4.20 14.86
C ILE A 264 -1.41 -3.98 16.10
N VAL A 265 -2.67 -4.41 16.08
CA VAL A 265 -3.55 -4.31 17.26
C VAL A 265 -2.99 -5.15 18.41
N ALA A 266 -2.44 -6.32 18.12
CA ALA A 266 -1.74 -7.17 19.06
C ALA A 266 -0.44 -6.52 19.56
N ALA A 267 0.37 -5.94 18.66
CA ALA A 267 1.61 -5.25 19.02
C ALA A 267 1.35 -4.04 19.93
N ARG A 268 0.28 -3.26 19.67
CA ARG A 268 -0.17 -2.18 20.56
C ARG A 268 -0.55 -2.70 21.94
N LYS A 269 -1.42 -3.71 22.01
CA LYS A 269 -1.83 -4.32 23.29
C LYS A 269 -0.64 -4.92 24.04
N ASN A 270 0.29 -5.52 23.31
CA ASN A 270 1.50 -6.10 23.86
C ASN A 270 2.45 -5.02 24.38
N TRP A 271 2.59 -3.90 23.65
CA TRP A 271 3.35 -2.74 24.10
C TRP A 271 2.79 -2.16 25.39
N ALA A 272 1.47 -1.89 25.45
CA ALA A 272 0.84 -1.35 26.66
C ALA A 272 1.05 -2.28 27.86
N ARG A 273 0.87 -3.59 27.67
CA ARG A 273 1.17 -4.59 28.71
C ARG A 273 2.64 -4.53 29.14
N THR A 274 3.56 -4.50 28.18
CA THR A 274 5.00 -4.47 28.44
C THR A 274 5.42 -3.20 29.20
N ALA A 275 4.86 -2.04 28.83
CA ALA A 275 5.11 -0.77 29.49
C ALA A 275 4.62 -0.76 30.94
N HIS A 276 3.41 -1.26 31.19
CA HIS A 276 2.89 -1.38 32.57
C HIS A 276 3.62 -2.43 33.40
N THR A 277 4.07 -3.54 32.79
CA THR A 277 4.92 -4.51 33.51
C THR A 277 6.28 -3.93 33.82
N GLU A 278 6.90 -3.17 32.90
CA GLU A 278 8.19 -2.52 33.15
C GLU A 278 8.10 -1.45 34.24
N LEU A 279 7.02 -0.66 34.24
CA LEU A 279 6.73 0.30 35.31
C LEU A 279 6.73 -0.38 36.69
N ARG A 280 6.05 -1.52 36.80
CA ARG A 280 5.91 -2.26 38.06
C ARG A 280 7.15 -3.05 38.44
N ASP A 281 7.77 -3.75 37.50
CA ASP A 281 8.78 -4.77 37.79
C ASP A 281 10.21 -4.24 37.64
N VAL A 282 10.41 -3.11 36.96
CA VAL A 282 11.72 -2.50 36.75
C VAL A 282 11.82 -1.15 37.45
N LEU A 283 10.88 -0.23 37.23
CA LEU A 283 10.98 1.13 37.77
C LEU A 283 10.76 1.15 39.30
N VAL A 284 9.69 0.53 39.80
CA VAL A 284 9.42 0.52 41.26
C VAL A 284 10.57 -0.10 42.06
N PRO A 285 11.10 -1.30 41.72
CA PRO A 285 12.28 -1.84 42.40
C PRO A 285 13.53 -0.97 42.22
N GLY A 286 13.67 -0.31 41.07
CA GLY A 286 14.74 0.66 40.80
C GLY A 286 14.69 1.86 41.75
N LEU A 287 13.49 2.36 42.05
CA LEU A 287 13.28 3.45 42.99
C LEU A 287 13.46 3.01 44.45
N GLU A 288 13.08 1.78 44.81
CA GLU A 288 13.42 1.20 46.11
C GLU A 288 14.93 1.03 46.28
N ALA A 289 15.63 0.63 45.22
CA ALA A 289 17.09 0.54 45.21
C ALA A 289 17.73 1.93 45.35
N PHE A 290 17.17 2.95 44.70
CA PHE A 290 17.57 4.34 44.89
C PHE A 290 17.44 4.76 46.36
N ALA A 291 16.30 4.53 47.00
CA ALA A 291 16.07 4.87 48.41
C ALA A 291 17.07 4.17 49.36
N LYS A 292 17.42 2.90 49.08
CA LYS A 292 18.44 2.16 49.83
C LYS A 292 19.86 2.71 49.62
N GLN A 293 20.16 3.22 48.42
CA GLN A 293 21.45 3.80 48.11
C GLN A 293 21.59 5.21 48.68
N SER A 294 20.50 5.99 48.70
CA SER A 294 20.42 7.35 49.21
C SER A 294 19.96 7.42 50.67
N THR A 295 20.43 6.52 51.53
CA THR A 295 20.12 6.57 52.97
C THR A 295 20.57 7.87 53.62
N TRP A 296 19.75 8.43 54.53
CA TRP A 296 19.93 9.77 55.11
C TRP A 296 21.34 10.07 55.68
N TRP A 297 22.02 9.08 56.24
CA TRP A 297 23.35 9.28 56.82
C TRP A 297 24.42 9.53 55.75
N LYS A 298 24.24 8.99 54.54
CA LYS A 298 25.16 9.20 53.41
C LYS A 298 25.07 10.59 52.81
N LEU A 299 23.99 11.33 53.07
CA LEU A 299 23.82 12.69 52.56
C LEU A 299 24.99 13.60 52.98
N TYR A 300 25.59 13.37 54.14
CA TYR A 300 26.69 14.21 54.62
C TYR A 300 27.95 14.18 53.74
N TRP A 301 28.11 13.19 52.85
CA TRP A 301 29.27 13.11 51.95
C TRP A 301 28.92 12.72 50.51
N VAL A 302 27.69 12.28 50.22
CA VAL A 302 27.24 11.88 48.87
C VAL A 302 26.20 12.86 48.29
N VAL A 303 25.89 13.96 48.97
CA VAL A 303 24.89 14.92 48.46
C VAL A 303 25.22 15.40 47.05
N ASP A 304 26.49 15.64 46.74
CA ASP A 304 26.94 16.10 45.41
C ASP A 304 26.87 15.01 44.32
N ASP A 305 26.86 13.73 44.68
CA ASP A 305 26.78 12.59 43.73
C ASP A 305 25.34 12.05 43.60
N LEU A 306 24.36 12.72 44.21
CA LEU A 306 22.97 12.26 44.25
C LEU A 306 22.31 12.30 42.87
N GLU A 307 22.56 13.36 42.09
CA GLU A 307 21.99 13.56 40.76
C GLU A 307 22.74 12.72 39.70
N ASP A 308 24.01 13.05 39.44
CA ASP A 308 24.80 12.42 38.38
C ASP A 308 25.24 10.97 38.68
N GLY A 309 25.39 10.62 39.96
CA GLY A 309 25.87 9.30 40.36
C GLY A 309 24.75 8.32 40.61
N ILE A 310 24.02 8.53 41.71
CA ILE A 310 23.00 7.59 42.18
C ILE A 310 21.76 7.70 41.29
N GLY A 311 21.22 8.90 41.10
CA GLY A 311 20.00 9.15 40.35
C GLY A 311 20.09 8.66 38.90
N GLU A 312 21.16 8.97 38.19
CA GLU A 312 21.35 8.48 36.82
C GLU A 312 21.45 6.95 36.73
N ARG A 313 22.25 6.32 37.60
CA ARG A 313 22.50 4.87 37.55
C ARG A 313 21.30 4.02 37.96
N THR A 314 20.46 4.51 38.87
CA THR A 314 19.30 3.74 39.37
C THR A 314 17.97 4.22 38.80
N VAL A 315 17.71 5.54 38.78
CA VAL A 315 16.40 6.06 38.35
C VAL A 315 16.34 6.13 36.83
N LEU A 316 17.25 6.87 36.19
CA LEU A 316 17.20 7.09 34.74
C LEU A 316 17.49 5.82 33.93
N ARG A 317 18.35 4.93 34.44
CA ARG A 317 18.62 3.63 33.80
C ARG A 317 17.40 2.72 33.78
N ASN A 318 16.57 2.77 34.81
CA ASN A 318 15.37 1.93 34.97
C ASN A 318 14.09 2.62 34.45
N PHE A 319 14.20 3.85 33.95
CA PHE A 319 13.07 4.61 33.43
C PHE A 319 12.67 4.14 32.02
N LEU A 320 11.83 3.11 31.99
CA LEU A 320 11.10 2.61 30.80
C LEU A 320 11.93 2.36 29.51
N PRO A 321 13.17 1.82 29.57
CA PRO A 321 14.00 1.64 28.38
C PRO A 321 13.47 0.60 27.39
N THR A 322 12.66 -0.36 27.83
CA THR A 322 12.09 -1.40 26.97
C THR A 322 10.81 -0.90 26.30
N ALA A 323 9.97 -0.19 27.04
CA ALA A 323 8.77 0.46 26.55
C ALA A 323 9.10 1.49 25.46
N GLU A 324 10.18 2.26 25.63
CA GLU A 324 10.65 3.21 24.62
C GLU A 324 11.04 2.52 23.30
N ARG A 325 11.86 1.47 23.36
CA ARG A 325 12.27 0.72 22.15
C ARG A 325 11.11 0.02 21.46
N SER A 326 10.21 -0.57 22.25
CA SER A 326 9.04 -1.25 21.72
C SER A 326 8.00 -0.27 21.17
N LEU A 327 7.93 0.96 21.71
CA LEU A 327 7.12 2.04 21.14
C LEU A 327 7.58 2.37 19.73
N VAL A 328 8.89 2.59 19.53
CA VAL A 328 9.48 2.84 18.20
C VAL A 328 9.17 1.69 17.24
N PHE A 329 9.23 0.44 17.72
CA PHE A 329 8.86 -0.72 16.90
C PHE A 329 7.37 -0.71 16.48
N VAL A 330 6.45 -0.44 17.41
CA VAL A 330 5.01 -0.35 17.12
C VAL A 330 4.73 0.78 16.14
N LEU A 331 5.38 1.93 16.32
CA LEU A 331 5.29 3.07 15.41
C LEU A 331 5.83 2.76 14.01
N GLY A 332 6.93 2.02 13.90
CA GLY A 332 7.45 1.52 12.63
C GLY A 332 6.51 0.51 11.96
N ARG A 333 5.86 -0.35 12.75
CA ARG A 333 4.82 -1.27 12.23
C ARG A 333 3.57 -0.51 11.78
N LEU A 334 3.19 0.53 12.51
CA LEU A 334 2.09 1.40 12.14
C LEU A 334 2.38 2.14 10.82
N SER A 335 3.61 2.65 10.62
CA SER A 335 3.99 3.32 9.38
C SER A 335 4.00 2.35 8.20
N THR A 336 4.57 1.16 8.39
CA THR A 336 4.69 0.09 7.36
C THR A 336 3.39 -0.67 7.08
N ALA A 337 2.35 -0.50 7.91
CA ALA A 337 1.10 -1.25 7.75
C ALA A 337 0.55 -1.13 6.32
N PRO A 338 0.23 -2.26 5.66
CA PRO A 338 -0.08 -2.28 4.25
C PRO A 338 -1.30 -1.42 3.95
N THR A 339 -1.08 -0.37 3.16
CA THR A 339 -2.15 0.32 2.44
C THR A 339 -2.66 -0.64 1.40
N VAL A 340 -3.95 -0.99 1.50
CA VAL A 340 -4.76 -1.82 0.60
C VAL A 340 -3.97 -2.31 -0.64
N ARG A 341 -3.32 -3.47 -0.49
CA ARG A 341 -2.55 -4.22 -1.50
C ARG A 341 -1.35 -3.50 -2.16
N SER A 342 -0.37 -3.14 -1.34
CA SER A 342 1.03 -3.04 -1.80
C SER A 342 1.68 -4.44 -1.88
N THR A 343 1.13 -5.36 -2.69
CA THR A 343 1.75 -6.69 -2.96
C THR A 343 2.68 -6.67 -4.18
N VAL A 344 2.90 -5.50 -4.79
CA VAL A 344 3.98 -5.29 -5.76
C VAL A 344 4.90 -4.25 -5.15
N SER A 345 6.10 -4.70 -4.80
CA SER A 345 7.22 -3.85 -4.37
C SER A 345 7.64 -2.96 -5.54
N LEU A 346 7.05 -1.79 -5.63
CA LEU A 346 7.59 -0.67 -6.40
C LEU A 346 7.98 0.43 -5.40
N PRO A 347 9.15 1.08 -5.58
CA PRO A 347 9.56 2.17 -4.70
C PRO A 347 8.62 3.35 -4.94
N THR A 348 7.62 3.52 -4.09
CA THR A 348 6.82 4.74 -4.06
C THR A 348 7.74 5.92 -3.68
N PRO A 349 7.71 7.03 -4.43
CA PRO A 349 8.44 8.22 -4.03
C PRO A 349 7.89 8.75 -2.70
N VAL A 350 8.82 8.97 -1.79
CA VAL A 350 8.79 9.32 -0.35
C VAL A 350 7.91 10.53 0.06
N TRP A 351 7.07 11.08 -0.80
CA TRP A 351 6.58 12.47 -0.63
C TRP A 351 5.10 12.63 -0.25
N GLN A 352 4.35 11.55 0.03
CA GLN A 352 2.96 11.64 0.53
C GLN A 352 2.79 11.23 2.00
N THR A 353 3.87 10.88 2.69
CA THR A 353 3.87 10.44 4.10
C THR A 353 4.34 11.50 5.09
N SER A 354 4.68 12.73 4.69
CA SER A 354 5.32 13.71 5.60
C SER A 354 4.48 14.01 6.84
N ALA A 355 3.20 14.37 6.72
CA ALA A 355 2.39 14.72 7.90
C ALA A 355 2.16 13.56 8.87
N ILE A 356 2.06 12.32 8.38
CA ILE A 356 1.90 11.12 9.22
C ILE A 356 3.25 10.73 9.81
N GLN A 357 4.33 10.82 9.04
CA GLN A 357 5.69 10.52 9.48
C GLN A 357 6.17 11.53 10.54
N ASP A 358 5.91 12.82 10.33
CA ASP A 358 6.19 13.90 11.29
C ASP A 358 5.40 13.66 12.59
N LYS A 359 4.13 13.22 12.49
CA LYS A 359 3.33 12.88 13.67
C LYS A 359 3.88 11.63 14.36
N ILE A 360 4.27 10.58 13.63
CA ILE A 360 4.87 9.35 14.16
C ILE A 360 6.23 9.64 14.83
N GLU A 361 7.03 10.52 14.27
CA GLU A 361 8.33 10.92 14.82
C GLU A 361 8.16 11.72 16.13
N ASN A 362 7.15 12.59 16.20
CA ASN A 362 6.79 13.30 17.43
C ASN A 362 6.21 12.37 18.53
N ILE A 363 5.51 11.29 18.17
CA ILE A 363 4.97 10.31 19.14
C ILE A 363 6.10 9.51 19.81
N GLY A 364 7.19 9.26 19.08
CA GLY A 364 8.35 8.53 19.61
C GLY A 364 9.09 9.25 20.75
N THR A 365 8.83 10.55 20.98
CA THR A 365 9.57 11.34 21.98
C THR A 365 8.88 11.46 23.33
N SER A 366 7.60 11.08 23.48
CA SER A 366 6.83 11.30 24.72
C SER A 366 7.46 10.66 25.97
N VAL A 367 7.95 9.42 25.85
CA VAL A 367 8.67 8.71 26.92
C VAL A 367 10.07 9.30 27.15
N ALA A 368 10.75 9.72 26.08
CA ALA A 368 12.06 10.35 26.16
C ALA A 368 11.99 11.74 26.83
N ASP A 369 10.93 12.50 26.58
CA ASP A 369 10.66 13.80 27.18
C ASP A 369 10.32 13.65 28.67
N ALA A 370 9.54 12.63 29.04
CA ALA A 370 9.30 12.29 30.45
C ALA A 370 10.61 11.92 31.18
N ARG A 371 11.51 11.18 30.52
CA ARG A 371 12.83 10.85 31.07
C ARG A 371 13.67 12.12 31.30
N ARG A 372 13.64 13.06 30.36
CA ARG A 372 14.31 14.38 30.51
C ARG A 372 13.70 15.17 31.67
N GLN A 373 12.37 15.18 31.79
CA GLN A 373 11.69 15.83 32.91
C GLN A 373 12.11 15.25 34.27
N VAL A 374 12.22 13.93 34.38
CA VAL A 374 12.70 13.29 35.62
C VAL A 374 14.13 13.72 35.94
N LYS A 375 15.02 13.80 34.94
CA LYS A 375 16.40 14.24 35.13
C LYS A 375 16.47 15.73 35.52
N ASP A 376 16.01 16.59 34.63
CA ASP A 376 16.29 18.03 34.70
C ASP A 376 15.42 18.75 35.75
N VAL A 377 14.26 18.17 36.10
CA VAL A 377 13.34 18.77 37.08
C VAL A 377 13.38 17.99 38.38
N LEU A 378 12.92 16.73 38.39
CA LEU A 378 12.68 16.02 39.66
C LEU A 378 13.95 15.64 40.41
N LEU A 379 14.99 15.25 39.68
CA LEU A 379 16.26 14.85 40.29
C LEU A 379 17.07 16.07 40.75
N ALA A 380 17.08 17.13 39.93
CA ALA A 380 17.70 18.41 40.29
C ALA A 380 17.02 19.07 41.50
N THR A 381 15.68 19.03 41.60
CA THR A 381 14.97 19.57 42.78
C THR A 381 15.25 18.74 44.03
N LEU A 382 15.26 17.41 43.93
CA LEU A 382 15.62 16.54 45.05
C LEU A 382 17.04 16.82 45.53
N HIS A 383 17.98 17.05 44.61
CA HIS A 383 19.36 17.40 44.93
C HIS A 383 19.47 18.75 45.67
N ALA A 384 18.79 19.78 45.18
CA ALA A 384 18.76 21.09 45.84
C ALA A 384 18.12 21.02 47.24
N ASP A 385 17.04 20.26 47.39
CA ASP A 385 16.38 20.06 48.69
C ASP A 385 17.24 19.25 49.67
N ALA A 386 17.99 18.26 49.17
CA ALA A 386 18.96 17.50 49.95
C ALA A 386 20.08 18.40 50.50
N GLN A 387 20.70 19.23 49.65
CA GLN A 387 21.72 20.20 50.05
C GLN A 387 21.17 21.17 51.10
N ARG A 388 19.98 21.72 50.85
CA ARG A 388 19.33 22.64 51.78
C ARG A 388 19.01 21.98 53.11
N LEU A 389 18.57 20.72 53.12
CA LEU A 389 18.25 19.98 54.34
C LEU A 389 19.50 19.77 55.22
N VAL A 390 20.61 19.33 54.62
CA VAL A 390 21.87 19.08 55.36
C VAL A 390 22.45 20.39 55.90
N VAL A 391 22.58 21.41 55.05
CA VAL A 391 23.18 22.71 55.43
C VAL A 391 22.34 23.41 56.48
N SER A 392 21.01 23.46 56.31
CA SER A 392 20.13 24.12 57.28
C SER A 392 20.13 23.41 58.63
N THR A 393 20.14 22.08 58.65
CA THR A 393 20.15 21.31 59.90
C THR A 393 21.48 21.46 60.61
N PHE A 394 22.60 21.42 59.88
CA PHE A 394 23.92 21.64 60.44
C PHE A 394 24.06 23.05 61.05
N LEU A 395 23.72 24.10 60.30
CA LEU A 395 23.90 25.49 60.73
C LEU A 395 22.90 25.95 61.80
N LEU A 396 21.66 25.46 61.77
CA LEU A 396 20.62 25.93 62.69
C LEU A 396 20.47 25.09 63.95
N THR A 397 20.87 23.81 63.93
CA THR A 397 20.65 22.91 65.07
C THR A 397 21.93 22.32 65.64
N GLN A 398 22.83 21.82 64.81
CA GLN A 398 24.02 21.11 65.30
C GLN A 398 25.11 22.09 65.75
N LEU A 399 25.46 23.06 64.90
CA LEU A 399 26.54 24.01 65.16
C LEU A 399 26.25 24.98 66.33
N PRO A 400 25.07 25.63 66.44
CA PRO A 400 24.82 26.58 67.53
C PRO A 400 24.81 25.90 68.90
N VAL A 401 24.21 24.72 68.99
CA VAL A 401 24.09 24.00 70.27
C VAL A 401 25.43 23.36 70.67
N ALA A 402 26.23 22.89 69.70
CA ALA A 402 27.61 22.46 69.97
C ALA A 402 28.51 23.62 70.41
N LEU A 403 28.38 24.80 69.80
CA LEU A 403 29.10 26.01 70.21
C LEU A 403 28.68 26.47 71.60
N LEU A 404 27.39 26.40 71.94
CA LEU A 404 26.90 26.69 73.29
C LEU A 404 27.44 25.71 74.32
N ALA A 405 27.50 24.41 74.00
CA ALA A 405 28.11 23.39 74.87
C ALA A 405 29.61 23.64 75.09
N ALA A 406 30.35 23.93 74.01
CA ALA A 406 31.77 24.25 74.07
C ALA A 406 32.03 25.56 74.85
N ALA A 407 31.18 26.58 74.64
CA ALA A 407 31.28 27.84 75.35
C ALA A 407 30.99 27.66 76.85
N GLY A 408 29.97 26.84 77.18
CA GLY A 408 29.63 26.45 78.54
C GLY A 408 30.79 25.78 79.29
N TRP A 409 31.52 24.90 78.60
CA TRP A 409 32.71 24.26 79.15
C TRP A 409 33.88 25.23 79.35
N CYS A 410 34.21 26.02 78.32
CA CYS A 410 35.42 26.85 78.32
C CYS A 410 35.30 28.14 79.15
N TRP A 411 34.15 28.80 79.17
CA TRP A 411 33.99 30.12 79.82
C TRP A 411 33.20 30.08 81.13
N PHE A 412 32.29 29.12 81.31
CA PHE A 412 31.36 29.10 82.44
C PHE A 412 31.62 27.96 83.45
N ALA A 413 32.70 27.18 83.25
CA ALA A 413 33.14 26.09 84.12
C ALA A 413 32.05 25.03 84.44
N TYR A 414 31.09 24.83 83.55
CA TYR A 414 30.09 23.77 83.69
C TYR A 414 30.74 22.38 83.57
N SER A 415 30.09 21.35 84.14
CA SER A 415 30.65 19.99 84.12
C SER A 415 30.78 19.44 82.69
N ALA A 416 31.84 18.68 82.44
CA ALA A 416 32.13 18.10 81.13
C ALA A 416 30.99 17.20 80.71
N TYR A 417 30.53 16.41 81.67
CA TYR A 417 29.44 15.45 81.53
C TYR A 417 28.14 16.10 81.04
N SER A 418 27.74 17.23 81.62
CA SER A 418 26.51 17.93 81.22
C SER A 418 26.61 18.57 79.83
N MET A 419 27.76 19.19 79.52
CA MET A 419 27.95 19.88 78.24
C MET A 419 28.17 18.91 77.09
N SER A 420 28.88 17.79 77.32
CA SER A 420 28.97 16.71 76.35
C SER A 420 27.61 16.06 76.07
N GLY A 421 26.79 15.87 77.11
CA GLY A 421 25.42 15.37 76.96
C GLY A 421 24.55 16.29 76.10
N LEU A 422 24.66 17.61 76.30
CA LEU A 422 23.93 18.62 75.52
C LEU A 422 24.39 18.64 74.04
N ALA A 423 25.69 18.55 73.79
CA ALA A 423 26.24 18.45 72.44
C ALA A 423 25.78 17.16 71.71
N LEU A 424 25.79 16.02 72.40
CA LEU A 424 25.31 14.75 71.84
C LEU A 424 23.81 14.79 71.54
N LEU A 425 23.01 15.38 72.43
CA LEU A 425 21.57 15.53 72.22
C LEU A 425 21.28 16.41 70.98
N ALA A 426 22.06 17.46 70.76
CA ALA A 426 21.95 18.29 69.56
C ALA A 426 22.23 17.51 68.28
N LEU A 427 23.27 16.67 68.29
CA LEU A 427 23.61 15.82 67.14
C LEU A 427 22.48 14.82 66.85
N VAL A 428 21.97 14.14 67.88
CA VAL A 428 20.88 13.16 67.74
C VAL A 428 19.61 13.81 67.21
N LEU A 429 19.22 14.99 67.73
CA LEU A 429 18.06 15.72 67.23
C LEU A 429 18.26 16.21 65.79
N GLY A 430 19.47 16.66 65.45
CA GLY A 430 19.84 17.01 64.08
C GLY A 430 19.68 15.82 63.12
N PHE A 431 20.25 14.67 63.46
CA PHE A 431 20.14 13.46 62.63
C PHE A 431 18.70 12.96 62.51
N LYS A 432 17.93 12.95 63.61
CA LYS A 432 16.51 12.58 63.57
C LYS A 432 15.70 13.46 62.62
N ARG A 433 16.00 14.76 62.60
CA ARG A 433 15.35 15.73 61.69
C ARG A 433 15.74 15.51 60.24
N VAL A 434 17.02 15.24 59.96
CA VAL A 434 17.47 14.89 58.60
C VAL A 434 16.78 13.61 58.14
N GLN A 435 16.80 12.55 58.96
CA GLN A 435 16.14 11.28 58.65
C GLN A 435 14.66 11.48 58.30
N SER A 436 13.87 12.08 59.20
CA SER A 436 12.42 12.17 59.00
C SER A 436 12.03 13.02 57.79
N ARG A 437 12.78 14.09 57.52
CA ARG A 437 12.52 14.97 56.37
C ARG A 437 12.99 14.35 55.07
N TRP A 438 14.12 13.67 55.10
CA TRP A 438 14.66 12.99 53.94
C TRP A 438 13.76 11.84 53.51
N ASP A 439 13.31 10.99 54.45
CA ASP A 439 12.40 9.88 54.14
C ASP A 439 11.09 10.40 53.51
N ALA A 440 10.60 11.56 53.97
CA ALA A 440 9.44 12.22 53.37
C ALA A 440 9.71 12.74 51.95
N LEU A 441 10.86 13.38 51.71
CA LEU A 441 11.26 13.88 50.39
C LEU A 441 11.45 12.73 49.38
N VAL A 442 12.11 11.65 49.78
CA VAL A 442 12.31 10.47 48.93
C VAL A 442 10.98 9.78 48.61
N SER A 443 10.06 9.69 49.57
CA SER A 443 8.74 9.11 49.34
C SER A 443 7.88 9.97 48.40
N ALA A 444 7.97 11.30 48.52
CA ALA A 444 7.33 12.22 47.58
C ALA A 444 7.91 12.08 46.17
N PHE A 445 9.24 12.11 46.04
CA PHE A 445 9.94 11.89 44.78
C PHE A 445 9.57 10.55 44.13
N HIS A 446 9.47 9.47 44.92
CA HIS A 446 9.03 8.16 44.42
C HIS A 446 7.66 8.24 43.74
N THR A 447 6.73 8.93 44.39
CA THR A 447 5.36 9.11 43.89
C THR A 447 5.38 9.98 42.63
N ASP A 448 6.13 11.08 42.64
CA ASP A 448 6.22 12.00 41.49
C ASP A 448 6.82 11.32 40.25
N VAL A 449 7.91 10.54 40.41
CA VAL A 449 8.52 9.80 39.29
C VAL A 449 7.57 8.73 38.76
N HIS A 450 6.88 8.02 39.65
CA HIS A 450 5.90 7.01 39.26
C HIS A 450 4.72 7.65 38.49
N ASP A 451 4.23 8.81 38.94
CA ASP A 451 3.13 9.52 38.29
C ASP A 451 3.54 10.10 36.94
N VAL A 452 4.76 10.64 36.81
CA VAL A 452 5.31 11.07 35.51
C VAL A 452 5.47 9.89 34.56
N ALA A 453 5.96 8.74 35.03
CA ALA A 453 6.09 7.54 34.21
C ALA A 453 4.73 7.02 33.74
N ARG A 454 3.73 7.00 34.62
CA ARG A 454 2.36 6.61 34.28
C ARG A 454 1.73 7.56 33.26
N ALA A 455 1.85 8.87 33.49
CA ALA A 455 1.33 9.88 32.57
C ALA A 455 1.98 9.79 31.18
N ALA A 456 3.28 9.46 31.12
CA ALA A 456 3.98 9.24 29.85
C ALA A 456 3.46 8.02 29.09
N ILE A 457 3.19 6.90 29.79
CA ILE A 457 2.61 5.70 29.18
C ILE A 457 1.19 5.99 28.67
N ASP A 458 0.35 6.60 29.49
CA ASP A 458 -1.04 6.92 29.13
C ASP A 458 -1.08 7.87 27.92
N LYS A 459 -0.20 8.88 27.89
CA LYS A 459 -0.06 9.80 26.75
C LYS A 459 0.37 9.07 25.48
N ALA A 460 1.39 8.22 25.56
CA ALA A 460 1.87 7.44 24.42
C ALA A 460 0.80 6.47 23.89
N GLU A 461 -0.03 5.89 24.76
CA GLU A 461 -1.14 5.02 24.34
C GLU A 461 -2.19 5.79 23.53
N VAL A 462 -2.61 6.96 24.02
CA VAL A 462 -3.54 7.85 23.31
C VAL A 462 -2.97 8.27 21.96
N GLU A 463 -1.69 8.65 21.93
CA GLU A 463 -1.01 9.04 20.70
C GLU A 463 -0.95 7.92 19.64
N ILE A 464 -0.67 6.67 20.05
CA ILE A 464 -0.72 5.51 19.15
C ILE A 464 -2.15 5.29 18.63
N TYR A 465 -3.15 5.45 19.50
CA TYR A 465 -4.55 5.29 19.14
C TYR A 465 -4.99 6.34 18.09
N ASP A 466 -4.69 7.61 18.35
CA ASP A 466 -4.99 8.71 17.44
C ASP A 466 -4.29 8.53 16.09
N ALA A 467 -3.04 8.07 16.09
CA ALA A 467 -2.29 7.82 14.85
C ALA A 467 -2.92 6.69 14.02
N TRP A 468 -3.41 5.64 14.69
CA TRP A 468 -4.16 4.56 14.04
C TRP A 468 -5.49 5.07 13.45
N GLU A 469 -6.28 5.83 14.22
CA GLU A 469 -7.55 6.37 13.75
C GLU A 469 -7.38 7.31 12.54
N VAL A 470 -6.36 8.18 12.57
CA VAL A 470 -6.03 9.03 11.42
C VAL A 470 -5.70 8.20 10.19
N LYS A 471 -4.95 7.10 10.34
CA LYS A 471 -4.61 6.20 9.24
C LYS A 471 -5.85 5.49 8.69
N VAL A 472 -6.76 5.04 9.56
CA VAL A 472 -8.05 4.45 9.16
C VAL A 472 -8.89 5.48 8.39
N ALA A 473 -9.00 6.71 8.89
CA ALA A 473 -9.75 7.78 8.25
C ALA A 473 -9.15 8.17 6.88
N ASP A 474 -7.82 8.22 6.74
CA ASP A 474 -7.16 8.41 5.44
C ASP A 474 -7.54 7.29 4.45
N MET A 475 -7.55 6.03 4.89
CA MET A 475 -7.97 4.93 4.02
C MET A 475 -9.45 5.06 3.61
N GLU A 476 -10.34 5.41 4.54
CA GLU A 476 -11.77 5.61 4.26
C GLU A 476 -12.00 6.75 3.25
N THR A 477 -11.32 7.89 3.43
CA THR A 477 -11.42 9.03 2.49
C THR A 477 -10.88 8.68 1.11
N ARG A 478 -9.79 7.91 1.01
CA ARG A 478 -9.26 7.41 -0.26
C ARG A 478 -10.23 6.47 -0.95
N ILE A 479 -10.84 5.53 -0.22
CA ILE A 479 -11.84 4.61 -0.74
C ILE A 479 -13.09 5.38 -1.22
N ALA A 480 -13.54 6.38 -0.45
CA ALA A 480 -14.65 7.25 -0.85
C ALA A 480 -14.33 8.00 -2.14
N GLY A 481 -13.11 8.55 -2.27
CA GLY A 481 -12.65 9.18 -3.50
C GLY A 481 -12.54 8.21 -4.69
N GLN A 482 -12.20 6.94 -4.46
CA GLN A 482 -12.20 5.92 -5.52
C GLN A 482 -13.62 5.55 -5.94
N GLN A 483 -14.54 5.41 -4.98
CA GLN A 483 -15.95 5.16 -5.25
C GLN A 483 -16.59 6.28 -6.07
N GLU A 484 -16.29 7.54 -5.73
CA GLU A 484 -16.77 8.71 -6.48
C GLU A 484 -16.37 8.66 -7.97
N VAL A 485 -15.14 8.24 -8.26
CA VAL A 485 -14.66 8.07 -9.65
C VAL A 485 -15.41 6.94 -10.35
N VAL A 486 -15.66 5.83 -9.67
CA VAL A 486 -16.44 4.71 -10.22
C VAL A 486 -17.87 5.14 -10.55
N ASP A 487 -18.51 5.88 -9.64
CA ASP A 487 -19.87 6.38 -9.84
C ASP A 487 -19.93 7.45 -10.93
N ALA A 488 -18.89 8.28 -11.08
CA ALA A 488 -18.74 9.20 -12.20
C ALA A 488 -18.60 8.46 -13.54
N LEU A 489 -17.85 7.36 -13.59
CA LEU A 489 -17.72 6.55 -14.81
C LEU A 489 -19.05 5.91 -15.21
N LYS A 490 -19.82 5.35 -14.27
CA LYS A 490 -21.13 4.75 -14.55
C LYS A 490 -22.10 5.76 -15.15
N ARG A 491 -22.21 6.94 -14.52
CA ARG A 491 -23.07 8.04 -14.99
C ARG A 491 -22.73 8.55 -16.39
N ASN A 492 -21.49 8.39 -16.82
CA ASN A 492 -21.01 8.83 -18.14
C ASN A 492 -21.06 7.72 -19.20
N ILE A 493 -21.59 6.54 -18.90
CA ILE A 493 -21.75 5.43 -19.85
C ILE A 493 -23.22 5.13 -20.17
N GLU A 494 -24.09 5.29 -19.16
CA GLU A 494 -25.55 5.39 -19.34
C GLU A 494 -25.89 6.67 -20.14
#